data_AF-A0A2T6CQ62-F1
#
_entry.id   AF-A0A2T6CQ62-F1
#
_cell.length_a   1.000
_cell.length_b   1.000
_cell.length_c   1.000
_cell.angle_alpha   90.00
_cell.angle_beta   90.00
_cell.angle_gamma   90.00
#
_symmetry.space_group_name_H-M   'P 1'
#
loop_
_entity.id
_entity.type
_entity.pdbx_description
1 polymer ?
#
loop_
_entity_poly.entity_id
_entity_poly.type
_entity_poly.pdbx_seq_one_letter_code
_entity_poly.pdbx_strand_id
1 'polypeptide(L)'
;MTALAEKVAPPQPRPIHWLFYLLAVSGFVGLFAKGEVGLKLVGIGISAIGCFIIFRTKKWNRDEFPRLLAQWERSWVCHRCGHTFTRQD
;
A
#
# COMPACT_ATOMS: atom_id res chain seq x y z
N MET A 1 -21.00 11.05 0.59
CA MET A 1 -20.90 10.10 -0.54
C MET A 1 -22.00 9.07 -0.37
N THR A 2 -22.70 8.66 -1.44
CA THR A 2 -23.76 7.64 -1.34
C THR A 2 -23.13 6.25 -1.25
N ALA A 3 -23.69 5.35 -0.43
CA ALA A 3 -23.13 4.01 -0.19
C ALA A 3 -22.95 3.16 -1.48
N LEU A 4 -23.68 3.48 -2.54
CA LEU A 4 -23.53 2.82 -3.85
C LEU A 4 -22.25 3.28 -4.58
N ALA A 5 -21.89 4.56 -4.49
CA ALA A 5 -20.70 5.10 -5.15
C ALA A 5 -19.40 4.53 -4.56
N GLU A 6 -19.39 4.25 -3.25
CA GLU A 6 -18.25 3.63 -2.58
C GLU A 6 -18.04 2.16 -3.00
N LYS A 7 -19.13 1.42 -3.26
CA LYS A 7 -19.06 0.03 -3.74
C LYS A 7 -18.60 -0.11 -5.19
N VAL A 8 -18.85 0.90 -6.01
CA VAL A 8 -18.50 0.90 -7.44
C VAL A 8 -17.14 1.56 -7.67
N ALA A 9 -16.57 2.23 -6.67
CA ALA A 9 -15.28 2.89 -6.79
C ALA A 9 -14.20 1.89 -7.23
N PRO A 10 -13.35 2.27 -8.20
CA PRO A 10 -12.25 1.42 -8.62
C PRO A 10 -11.29 1.17 -7.45
N PRO A 11 -10.68 -0.02 -7.36
CA PRO A 11 -9.64 -0.27 -6.37
C PRO A 11 -8.53 0.77 -6.58
N GLN A 12 -8.06 1.37 -5.49
CA GLN A 12 -6.97 2.33 -5.51
C GLN A 12 -5.66 1.63 -5.13
N PRO A 13 -4.52 1.96 -5.77
CA PRO A 13 -3.24 1.45 -5.34
C PRO A 13 -2.96 1.94 -3.92
N ARG A 14 -2.28 1.14 -3.10
CA ARG A 14 -1.89 1.57 -1.76
C ARG A 14 -0.89 2.72 -1.88
N PRO A 15 -1.20 3.93 -1.40
CA PRO A 15 -0.29 5.05 -1.52
C PRO A 15 0.92 4.80 -0.62
N ILE A 16 2.12 4.84 -1.20
CA ILE A 16 3.33 4.87 -0.40
C ILE A 16 3.51 6.32 0.05
N HIS A 17 3.15 6.58 1.31
CA HIS A 17 3.33 7.90 1.88
C HIS A 17 4.83 8.22 1.99
N TRP A 18 5.21 9.43 1.59
CA TRP A 18 6.59 9.92 1.62
C TRP A 18 7.23 9.81 3.02
N LEU A 19 6.40 9.82 4.07
CA LEU A 19 6.80 9.60 5.46
C LEU A 19 7.54 8.27 5.68
N PHE A 20 7.18 7.20 4.96
CA PHE A 20 7.88 5.92 5.08
C PHE A 20 9.31 6.00 4.51
N TYR A 21 9.53 6.81 3.48
CA TYR A 21 10.87 7.07 2.96
C TYR A 21 11.69 7.90 3.95
N LEU A 22 11.10 8.93 4.56
CA LEU A 22 11.77 9.67 5.63
C LEU A 22 12.15 8.77 6.80
N LEU A 23 11.29 7.85 7.19
CA LEU A 23 11.54 6.92 8.29
C LEU A 23 12.70 5.97 7.96
N ALA A 24 12.75 5.44 6.73
CA ALA A 24 13.86 4.60 6.27
C ALA A 24 15.19 5.38 6.21
N VAL A 25 15.16 6.61 5.69
CA VAL A 25 16.35 7.48 5.53
C VAL A 25 16.86 7.99 6.88
N SER A 26 15.97 8.43 7.79
CA SER A 26 16.37 8.87 9.13
C SER A 26 17.00 7.75 9.95
N GLY A 27 16.45 6.54 9.88
CA GLY A 27 17.05 5.35 10.47
C GLY A 27 18.44 5.07 9.90
N PHE A 28 18.61 5.19 8.58
CA PHE A 28 19.89 4.98 7.89
C PHE A 28 20.95 6.04 8.25
N VAL A 29 20.58 7.32 8.26
CA VAL A 29 21.47 8.42 8.67
C VAL A 29 21.89 8.27 10.14
N GLY A 30 20.97 7.81 11.01
CA GLY A 30 21.26 7.52 12.41
C GLY A 30 22.34 6.45 12.62
N LEU A 31 22.59 5.56 11.64
CA LEU A 31 23.68 4.57 11.71
C LEU A 31 25.07 5.19 11.66
N PHE A 32 25.20 6.30 10.92
CA PHE A 32 26.44 7.03 10.74
C PHE A 32 26.66 8.11 11.80
N ALA A 33 25.66 8.37 12.66
CA ALA A 33 25.81 9.29 13.76
C ALA A 33 26.83 8.78 14.78
N LYS A 34 27.66 9.69 15.30
CA LYS A 34 28.54 9.42 16.44
C LYS A 34 27.67 9.28 17.69
N GLY A 35 27.35 8.05 18.06
CA GLY A 35 26.50 7.74 19.21
C GLY A 35 26.75 6.34 19.75
N GLU A 36 26.16 6.07 20.92
CA GLU A 36 26.22 4.79 21.60
C GLU A 36 25.69 3.65 20.73
N VAL A 37 26.20 2.43 20.96
CA VAL A 37 25.83 1.23 20.21
C VAL A 37 24.32 0.96 20.26
N GLY A 38 23.66 1.31 21.36
CA GLY A 38 22.21 1.18 21.51
C GLY A 38 21.41 2.02 20.50
N LEU A 39 21.83 3.27 20.26
CA LEU A 39 21.16 4.16 19.30
C LEU A 39 21.29 3.63 17.86
N LYS A 40 22.42 3.01 17.54
CA LYS A 40 22.64 2.39 16.23
C LYS A 40 21.70 1.21 16.00
N LEU A 41 21.51 0.34 16.99
CA LEU A 41 20.57 -0.78 16.88
C LEU A 41 19.12 -0.31 16.66
N VAL A 42 18.72 0.76 17.35
CA VAL A 42 17.40 1.39 17.14
C VAL A 42 17.29 1.96 15.72
N GLY A 43 18.33 2.63 15.23
CA GLY A 43 18.39 3.12 13.85
C GLY A 43 18.24 2.01 12.80
N ILE A 44 18.91 0.86 13.01
CA ILE A 44 18.77 -0.32 12.13
C ILE A 44 17.33 -0.82 12.14
N GLY A 45 16.73 -0.97 13.33
CA GLY A 45 15.37 -1.45 13.48
C GLY A 45 14.36 -0.57 12.75
N ILE A 46 14.43 0.75 12.94
CA ILE A 46 13.55 1.72 12.29
C ILE A 46 13.74 1.68 10.76
N SER A 47 14.99 1.65 10.29
CA SER A 47 15.29 1.60 8.86
C SER A 47 14.77 0.30 8.22
N ALA A 48 14.95 -0.84 8.88
CA ALA A 48 14.46 -2.14 8.42
C ALA A 48 12.93 -2.18 8.33
N ILE A 49 12.22 -1.65 9.33
CA ILE A 49 10.75 -1.58 9.33
C ILE A 49 10.25 -0.68 8.19
N GLY A 50 10.86 0.49 8.00
CA GLY A 50 10.53 1.40 6.90
C GLY A 50 10.69 0.72 5.54
N CYS A 51 11.83 0.08 5.30
CA CYS A 51 12.11 -0.68 4.08
C CYS A 51 11.12 -1.84 3.87
N PHE A 52 10.79 -2.59 4.92
CA PHE A 52 9.83 -3.70 4.85
C PHE A 52 8.43 -3.24 4.43
N ILE A 53 7.94 -2.14 5.01
CA ILE A 53 6.61 -1.58 4.69
C ILE A 53 6.58 -1.11 3.23
N ILE A 54 7.62 -0.42 2.77
CA ILE A 54 7.73 0.04 1.38
C ILE A 54 7.74 -1.16 0.43
N PHE A 55 8.53 -2.19 0.73
CA PHE A 55 8.63 -3.38 -0.11
C PHE A 55 7.30 -4.14 -0.19
N ARG A 56 6.63 -4.35 0.94
CA ARG A 56 5.33 -5.03 1.00
C ARG A 56 4.26 -4.25 0.23
N THR A 57 4.25 -2.93 0.36
CA THR A 57 3.31 -2.06 -0.35
C THR A 57 3.56 -2.10 -1.87
N LYS A 58 4.83 -2.02 -2.30
CA LYS A 58 5.20 -2.17 -3.71
C LYS A 58 4.81 -3.54 -4.26
N LYS A 59 5.08 -4.61 -3.50
CA LYS A 59 4.73 -5.99 -3.89
C LYS A 59 3.22 -6.14 -4.07
N TRP A 60 2.43 -5.63 -3.12
CA TRP A 60 0.97 -5.66 -3.24
C TRP A 60 0.47 -4.84 -4.44
N ASN A 61 1.02 -3.63 -4.66
CA ASN A 61 0.66 -2.79 -5.81
C ASN A 61 1.06 -3.41 -7.15
N ARG A 62 2.05 -4.31 -7.18
CA ARG A 62 2.49 -4.99 -8.39
C ARG A 62 1.74 -6.28 -8.66
N ASP A 63 1.53 -7.10 -7.63
CA ASP A 63 1.02 -8.46 -7.81
C ASP A 63 -0.51 -8.53 -7.64
N GLU A 64 -1.05 -7.85 -6.62
CA GLU A 64 -2.44 -7.99 -6.21
C GLU A 64 -3.35 -6.93 -6.84
N PHE A 65 -2.87 -5.69 -6.91
CA PHE A 65 -3.61 -4.57 -7.50
C PHE A 65 -4.06 -4.81 -8.95
N PRO A 66 -3.22 -5.25 -9.91
CA PRO A 66 -3.68 -5.47 -11.28
C PRO A 66 -4.73 -6.59 -11.37
N ARG A 67 -4.64 -7.60 -10.49
CA ARG A 67 -5.64 -8.68 -10.41
C ARG A 67 -7.00 -8.14 -9.98
N LEU A 68 -7.02 -7.32 -8.92
CA LEU A 68 -8.25 -6.68 -8.41
C LEU A 68 -8.83 -5.70 -9.42
N LEU A 69 -7.99 -4.93 -10.10
CA LEU A 69 -8.40 -3.98 -11.13
C LEU A 69 -9.04 -4.72 -12.33
N ALA A 70 -8.39 -5.79 -12.82
CA ALA A 70 -8.93 -6.60 -13.91
C ALA A 70 -10.26 -7.27 -13.54
N GLN A 71 -10.42 -7.70 -12.27
CA GLN A 71 -11.70 -8.23 -11.79
C GLN A 71 -12.77 -7.14 -11.74
N TRP A 72 -12.42 -5.94 -11.27
CA TRP A 72 -13.32 -4.79 -11.23
C TRP A 72 -13.77 -4.38 -12.65
N GLU A 73 -12.86 -4.34 -13.63
CA GLU A 73 -13.16 -4.02 -15.03
C GLU A 73 -14.13 -5.02 -15.69
N ARG A 74 -14.11 -6.29 -15.26
CA ARG A 74 -15.04 -7.33 -15.71
C ARG A 74 -16.35 -7.36 -14.93
N SER A 75 -16.46 -6.54 -13.88
CA SER A 75 -17.63 -6.45 -13.02
C SER A 75 -18.46 -5.21 -13.34
N TRP A 76 -19.78 -5.33 -13.23
CA TRP A 76 -20.69 -4.21 -13.39
C TRP A 76 -21.78 -4.27 -12.33
N VAL A 77 -22.20 -3.10 -11.84
CA VAL A 77 -23.22 -2.98 -10.79
C VAL A 77 -24.53 -2.50 -11.40
N CYS A 78 -25.61 -3.23 -11.13
CA CYS A 78 -26.96 -2.85 -11.49
C CYS A 78 -27.42 -1.63 -10.67
N HIS A 79 -27.61 -0.47 -11.29
CA HIS A 79 -28.10 0.74 -10.59
C HIS A 79 -29.55 0.63 -10.09
N ARG A 80 -30.33 -0.32 -10.63
CA ARG A 80 -31.73 -0.55 -10.22
C ARG A 80 -31.86 -1.44 -8.98
N CYS A 81 -30.97 -2.42 -8.85
CA CYS A 81 -31.09 -3.54 -7.91
C CYS A 81 -29.88 -3.68 -6.97
N GLY A 82 -28.76 -3.01 -7.26
CA GLY A 82 -27.56 -2.98 -6.43
C GLY A 82 -26.70 -4.25 -6.48
N HIS A 83 -27.07 -5.25 -7.29
CA HIS A 83 -26.29 -6.47 -7.47
C HIS A 83 -25.08 -6.25 -8.38
N THR A 84 -23.95 -6.84 -8.00
CA THR A 84 -22.71 -6.89 -8.79
C THR A 84 -22.70 -8.16 -9.62
N PHE A 85 -22.47 -8.03 -10.93
CA PHE A 85 -22.36 -9.14 -11.86
C PHE A 85 -20.95 -9.14 -12.46
N THR A 86 -20.38 -10.32 -12.68
CA THR A 86 -19.08 -10.49 -13.34
C THR A 86 -19.28 -11.18 -14.68
N ARG A 87 -18.67 -10.66 -15.75
CA ARG A 87 -18.64 -11.37 -17.03
C ARG A 87 -17.71 -12.59 -16.89
N GLN A 88 -18.28 -13.80 -17.02
CA GLN A 88 -17.52 -15.03 -17.19
C GLN A 88 -17.46 -15.30 -18.69
N ASP A 89 -16.28 -15.14 -19.27
CA ASP A 89 -16.00 -15.51 -20.67
C ASP A 89 -15.71 -17.02 -20.75
#